data_AF-A0AA39VU33-F1
#
_entry.id   AF-A0AA39VU33-F1
#
_cell.length_a   1.000
_cell.length_b   1.000
_cell.length_c   1.000
_cell.angle_alpha   90.00
_cell.angle_beta   90.00
_cell.angle_gamma   90.00
#
_symmetry.space_group_name_H-M   'P 1'
#
loop_
_entity.id
_entity.type
_entity.pdbx_description
1 polymer ?
#
loop_
_entity_poly.entity_id
_entity_poly.type
_entity_poly.pdbx_seq_one_letter_code
_entity_poly.pdbx_strand_id
1 'polypeptide(L)'
;MDSYRYQETIERCSLVKDLELLPFADLTEIGERGVNLSGGQKQQIQLACALYRDADIYLLDDPFSAVDAHTATSLFNVTSTLFQDHALLK
;
A
#
# COMPACT_ATOMS: atom_id res chain seq x y z
N MET A 1 -2.87 -16.51 -8.66
CA MET A 1 -2.96 -15.17 -8.07
C MET A 1 -4.33 -14.63 -8.38
N ASP A 2 -5.04 -14.10 -7.40
CA ASP A 2 -6.34 -13.45 -7.66
C ASP A 2 -6.09 -12.10 -8.32
N SER A 3 -6.42 -11.98 -9.61
CA SER A 3 -6.20 -10.78 -10.41
C SER A 3 -7.11 -9.63 -10.00
N TYR A 4 -8.35 -9.92 -9.58
CA TYR A 4 -9.28 -8.88 -9.13
C TYR A 4 -8.76 -8.24 -7.85
N ARG A 5 -8.42 -9.08 -6.86
CA ARG A 5 -7.92 -8.59 -5.58
C ARG A 5 -6.57 -7.89 -5.71
N TYR A 6 -5.72 -8.35 -6.63
CA TYR A 6 -4.46 -7.67 -6.92
C TYR A 6 -4.71 -6.26 -7.46
N GLN A 7 -5.53 -6.13 -8.50
CA GLN A 7 -5.84 -4.84 -9.10
C GLN A 7 -6.49 -3.88 -8.09
N GLU A 8 -7.45 -4.39 -7.33
CA GLU A 8 -8.10 -3.65 -6.26
C GLU A 8 -7.08 -3.16 -5.21
N THR A 9 -6.13 -4.00 -4.80
CA THR A 9 -5.09 -3.61 -3.84
C THR A 9 -4.19 -2.51 -4.40
N ILE A 10 -3.77 -2.63 -5.66
CA ILE A 10 -2.93 -1.63 -6.32
C ILE A 10 -3.64 -0.27 -6.38
N GLU A 11 -4.93 -0.26 -6.72
CA GLU A 11 -5.74 0.95 -6.77
C GLU A 11 -5.92 1.57 -5.38
N ARG A 12 -6.30 0.74 -4.39
CA ARG A 12 -6.59 1.21 -3.03
C ARG A 12 -5.36 1.73 -2.29
N CYS A 13 -4.17 1.21 -2.60
CA CYS A 13 -2.91 1.67 -2.03
C CYS A 13 -2.21 2.77 -2.85
N SER A 14 -2.91 3.38 -3.82
CA SER A 14 -2.37 4.44 -4.67
C SER A 14 -1.08 4.02 -5.40
N LEU A 15 -0.91 2.72 -5.70
CA LEU A 15 0.30 2.18 -6.32
C LEU A 15 0.28 2.26 -7.85
N VAL A 16 -0.85 2.60 -8.48
CA VAL A 16 -0.96 2.69 -9.94
C VAL A 16 0.13 3.59 -10.52
N LYS A 17 0.25 4.81 -9.99
CA LYS A 17 1.27 5.79 -10.43
C LYS A 17 2.68 5.33 -10.08
N ASP A 18 2.86 4.66 -8.96
CA ASP A 18 4.17 4.14 -8.57
C ASP A 18 4.66 3.08 -9.55
N LEU A 19 3.78 2.13 -9.93
CA LEU A 19 4.10 1.12 -10.93
C LEU A 19 4.38 1.75 -12.31
N GLU A 20 3.63 2.76 -12.73
CA GLU A 20 3.88 3.49 -13.98
C GLU A 20 5.26 4.16 -14.04
N LEU A 21 5.81 4.55 -12.87
CA LEU A 21 7.12 5.17 -12.76
C LEU A 21 8.27 4.15 -12.73
N LEU A 22 7.97 2.87 -12.44
CA LEU A 22 8.97 1.82 -12.40
C LEU A 22 9.27 1.29 -13.82
N PRO A 23 10.55 1.01 -14.15
CA PRO A 23 10.97 0.66 -15.51
C PRO A 23 10.31 -0.60 -16.08
N PHE A 24 9.85 -1.52 -15.23
CA PHE A 24 9.17 -2.75 -15.64
C PHE A 24 7.84 -2.93 -14.90
N ALA A 25 7.22 -1.82 -14.45
CA ALA A 25 6.00 -1.85 -13.65
C ALA A 25 6.12 -2.82 -12.46
N ASP A 26 5.18 -3.75 -12.32
CA ASP A 26 5.14 -4.75 -11.26
C ASP A 26 6.19 -5.88 -11.40
N LEU A 27 6.84 -5.98 -12.54
CA LEU A 27 7.99 -6.87 -12.77
C LEU A 27 9.33 -6.22 -12.42
N THR A 28 9.31 -4.98 -11.92
CA THR A 28 10.54 -4.28 -11.54
C THR A 28 11.21 -4.96 -10.37
N GLU A 29 12.47 -5.33 -10.55
CA GLU A 29 13.28 -5.87 -9.47
C GLU A 29 13.51 -4.79 -8.39
N ILE A 30 13.26 -5.16 -7.15
CA ILE A 30 13.47 -4.29 -5.99
C ILE A 30 14.82 -4.63 -5.38
N GLY A 31 15.72 -3.65 -5.31
CA GLY A 31 17.06 -3.84 -4.76
C GLY A 31 17.06 -4.07 -3.25
N GLU A 32 18.22 -4.39 -2.66
CA GLU A 32 18.35 -4.69 -1.24
C GLU A 32 17.68 -3.62 -0.36
N ARG A 33 16.79 -4.05 0.57
CA ARG A 33 16.01 -3.15 1.46
C ARG A 33 15.20 -2.07 0.71
N GLY A 34 14.84 -2.34 -0.55
CA GLY A 34 14.13 -1.41 -1.42
C GLY A 34 14.92 -0.16 -1.75
N VAL A 35 16.23 -0.26 -1.98
CA VAL A 35 17.10 0.90 -2.26
C VAL A 35 16.61 1.78 -3.43
N ASN A 36 15.85 1.19 -4.37
CA ASN A 36 15.28 1.86 -5.53
C ASN A 36 13.87 2.46 -5.30
N LEU A 37 13.37 2.43 -4.06
CA LEU A 37 12.05 2.95 -3.70
C LEU A 37 12.17 4.14 -2.75
N SER A 38 11.28 5.12 -2.91
CA SER A 38 11.10 6.20 -1.93
C SER A 38 10.54 5.67 -0.60
N GLY A 39 10.60 6.47 0.46
CA GLY A 39 10.00 6.12 1.75
C GLY A 39 8.50 5.87 1.65
N GLY A 40 7.78 6.74 0.93
CA GLY A 40 6.33 6.61 0.70
C GLY A 40 5.98 5.34 -0.09
N GLN A 41 6.74 5.04 -1.15
CA GLN A 41 6.55 3.81 -1.94
C GLN A 41 6.71 2.56 -1.10
N LYS A 42 7.72 2.52 -0.22
CA LYS A 42 7.91 1.40 0.71
C LYS A 42 6.72 1.23 1.65
N GLN A 43 6.12 2.32 2.14
CA GLN A 43 4.95 2.25 3.01
C GLN A 43 3.70 1.82 2.24
N GLN A 44 3.47 2.36 1.05
CA GLN A 44 2.34 1.95 0.20
C GLN A 44 2.40 0.47 -0.18
N ILE A 45 3.60 -0.05 -0.51
CA ILE A 45 3.80 -1.47 -0.79
C ILE A 45 3.55 -2.32 0.47
N GLN A 46 4.06 -1.90 1.64
CA GLN A 46 3.78 -2.60 2.90
C GLN A 46 2.29 -2.64 3.23
N LEU A 47 1.59 -1.53 3.04
CA LEU A 47 0.15 -1.44 3.22
C LEU A 47 -0.59 -2.35 2.22
N ALA A 48 -0.19 -2.37 0.95
CA ALA A 48 -0.72 -3.27 -0.06
C ALA A 48 -0.52 -4.74 0.32
N CYS A 49 0.67 -5.11 0.81
CA CYS A 49 0.93 -6.46 1.30
C CYS A 49 0.04 -6.82 2.50
N ALA A 50 -0.24 -5.88 3.39
CA ALA A 50 -1.17 -6.08 4.49
C ALA A 50 -2.59 -6.28 3.98
N LEU A 51 -3.14 -5.34 3.20
CA LEU A 51 -4.51 -5.41 2.69
C LEU A 51 -4.76 -6.63 1.79
N TYR A 52 -3.79 -7.01 0.97
CA TYR A 52 -3.90 -8.23 0.17
C TYR A 52 -3.96 -9.49 1.04
N ARG A 53 -3.61 -9.46 2.32
CA ARG A 53 -3.75 -10.65 3.18
C ARG A 53 -5.16 -10.89 3.68
N ASP A 54 -6.03 -9.88 3.67
CA ASP A 54 -7.43 -10.00 4.10
C ASP A 54 -7.55 -10.64 5.50
N ALA A 55 -6.88 -10.01 6.48
CA ALA A 55 -6.85 -10.44 7.87
C ALA A 55 -7.98 -9.79 8.69
N ASP A 56 -8.45 -10.48 9.72
CA ASP A 56 -9.50 -9.97 10.62
C ASP A 56 -9.05 -8.72 11.43
N ILE A 57 -7.76 -8.63 11.75
CA ILE A 57 -7.16 -7.59 12.59
C ILE A 57 -5.86 -7.12 11.95
N TYR A 58 -5.67 -5.80 11.92
CA TYR A 58 -4.46 -5.16 11.44
C TYR A 58 -3.81 -4.32 12.54
N LEU A 59 -2.49 -4.49 12.69
CA LEU A 59 -1.65 -3.64 13.53
C LEU A 59 -0.76 -2.80 12.62
N LEU A 60 -0.96 -1.49 12.62
CA LEU A 60 -0.26 -0.56 11.75
C LEU A 60 0.46 0.49 12.61
N ASP A 61 1.78 0.51 12.53
CA ASP A 61 2.62 1.50 13.22
C ASP A 61 2.96 2.64 12.26
N ASP A 62 2.35 3.81 12.48
CA ASP A 62 2.49 5.03 11.68
C ASP A 62 2.53 4.78 10.14
N PRO A 63 1.48 4.14 9.55
CA PRO A 63 1.51 3.60 8.19
C PRO A 63 1.64 4.65 7.07
N PHE A 64 1.53 5.93 7.40
CA PHE A 64 1.56 7.05 6.44
C PHE A 64 2.68 8.06 6.71
N SER A 65 3.58 7.79 7.66
CA SER A 65 4.60 8.76 8.13
C SER A 65 5.62 9.19 7.08
N ALA A 66 5.85 8.39 6.04
CA ALA A 66 6.75 8.68 4.93
C ALA A 66 6.01 9.01 3.62
N VAL A 67 4.67 9.11 3.68
CA VAL A 67 3.80 9.46 2.55
C VAL A 67 3.48 10.96 2.63
N ASP A 68 3.42 11.65 1.49
CA ASP A 68 3.05 13.06 1.47
C ASP A 68 1.59 13.27 1.93
N ALA A 69 1.26 14.45 2.44
CA ALA A 69 -0.04 14.71 3.07
C ALA A 69 -1.25 14.46 2.14
N HIS A 70 -1.11 14.71 0.84
CA HIS A 70 -2.20 14.52 -0.11
C HIS A 70 -2.46 13.03 -0.36
N THR A 71 -1.40 12.27 -0.61
CA THR A 71 -1.48 10.82 -0.77
C THR A 71 -1.91 10.13 0.53
N ALA A 72 -1.40 10.57 1.68
CA ALA A 72 -1.77 10.04 3.00
C ALA A 72 -3.27 10.24 3.30
N THR A 73 -3.83 11.40 2.96
CA THR A 73 -5.27 11.66 3.12
C THR A 73 -6.11 10.74 2.24
N SER A 74 -5.69 10.55 0.98
CA SER A 74 -6.36 9.64 0.05
C SER A 74 -6.32 8.19 0.56
N LEU A 75 -5.15 7.73 1.01
CA LEU A 75 -4.97 6.39 1.58
C LEU A 75 -5.79 6.20 2.85
N PHE A 76 -5.80 7.20 3.75
CA PHE A 76 -6.56 7.14 4.99
C PHE A 76 -8.05 6.97 4.72
N ASN A 77 -8.61 7.70 3.76
CA ASN A 77 -10.03 7.60 3.42
C ASN A 77 -10.38 6.21 2.87
N VAL A 78 -9.58 5.69 1.94
CA VAL A 78 -9.81 4.37 1.33
C VAL A 78 -9.66 3.26 2.36
N THR A 79 -8.61 3.32 3.18
CA THR A 79 -8.34 2.31 4.20
C THR A 79 -9.35 2.37 5.35
N SER A 80 -9.81 3.56 5.75
CA SER A 80 -10.83 3.68 6.80
C SER A 80 -12.15 3.01 6.42
N THR A 81 -12.52 2.99 5.14
CA THR A 81 -13.72 2.25 4.68
C THR A 81 -13.52 0.73 4.73
N LEU A 82 -12.30 0.25 4.48
CA LEU A 82 -11.96 -1.18 4.57
C LEU A 82 -11.91 -1.67 6.02
N PHE A 83 -11.33 -0.86 6.89
CA PHE A 83 -11.17 -1.21 8.30
C PHE A 83 -12.46 -1.02 9.11
N GLN A 84 -13.57 -0.55 8.54
CA GLN A 84 -14.84 -0.54 9.26
C GLN A 84 -15.32 -1.96 9.65
N ASP A 85 -14.87 -2.99 8.93
CA ASP A 85 -15.14 -4.39 9.24
C ASP A 85 -14.01 -5.07 10.06
N HIS A 86 -12.88 -4.37 10.31
CA HIS A 86 -11.67 -4.94 10.93
C HIS A 86 -11.08 -4.04 12.03
N ALA A 87 -10.73 -4.61 13.19
CA ALA A 87 -10.19 -3.80 14.28
C ALA A 87 -8.79 -3.22 13.93
N LEU A 88 -8.67 -1.89 14.00
CA LEU A 88 -7.41 -1.16 13.95
C LEU A 88 -6.88 -0.95 15.38
N LEU A 89 -5.74 -1.53 15.69
CA LEU A 89 -5.01 -1.24 16.93
C LEU A 89 -3.89 -0.24 16.63
N LYS A 90 -3.85 0.83 17.43
CA LYS A 90 -2.76 1.81 17.48
C LYS A 90 -1.69 1.35 18.45
#